data_AF-A0A7C2NQA0-F1
#
_entry.id   AF-A0A7C2NQA0-F1
#
_cell.length_a   1.000
_cell.length_b   1.000
_cell.length_c   1.000
_cell.angle_alpha   90.00
_cell.angle_beta   90.00
_cell.angle_gamma   90.00
#
_symmetry.space_group_name_H-M   'P 1'
#
loop_
_entity.id
_entity.type
_entity.pdbx_description
1 polymer ?
#
loop_
_entity_poly.entity_id
_entity_poly.type
_entity_poly.pdbx_seq_one_letter_code
_entity_poly.pdbx_strand_id
1 'polypeptide(L)'
;MSSVDPSAKEAIRRRQTGERVSGSSGVASLVRVLDETRLKPKAKEQEVLDVATEYFLQHGFRGASINAMARSSGISKESIYRYFSSKQQLFEAVIGRELIEYRRSLHRLDSTLRTMELRPALIMIAETILGIITTDRTLALRRLIFDEATRSPEVGRHYYKIGPAQAYEVIESVLESHPHESDFDIPTLARHFTGLLSWRVTLERQCAVRGEPTQEEIARLSVALVDDFMKAFLKRK
;
A
#
# COMPACT_ATOMS: atom_id res chain seq x y z
N MET A 1 36.21 8.27 51.35
CA MET A 1 35.24 7.84 50.33
C MET A 1 34.31 9.03 50.08
N SER A 2 34.16 9.59 48.89
CA SER A 2 34.29 9.05 47.53
C SER A 2 35.03 10.07 46.64
N SER A 3 36.04 9.58 45.93
CA SER A 3 36.90 10.29 45.00
C SER A 3 36.20 10.51 43.68
N VAL A 4 35.99 11.78 43.33
CA VAL A 4 35.46 12.23 42.03
C VAL A 4 36.48 11.91 40.93
N ASP A 5 35.99 11.24 39.89
CA ASP A 5 36.74 10.80 38.70
C ASP A 5 37.47 11.97 38.00
N PRO A 6 38.81 11.93 37.88
CA PRO A 6 39.63 12.95 37.20
C PRO A 6 39.30 13.12 35.71
N SER A 7 38.69 12.13 35.07
CA SER A 7 38.33 12.13 33.64
C SER A 7 37.25 13.18 33.29
N ALA A 8 36.35 13.48 34.23
CA ALA A 8 35.24 14.41 34.01
C ALA A 8 35.66 15.89 34.02
N LYS A 9 36.73 16.25 34.74
CA LYS A 9 37.23 17.64 34.81
C LYS A 9 38.03 18.05 33.57
N GLU A 10 38.70 17.10 32.92
CA GLU A 10 39.49 17.34 31.70
C GLU A 10 38.59 17.61 30.47
N ALA A 11 37.44 16.93 30.39
CA ALA A 11 36.48 17.07 29.29
C ALA A 11 35.75 18.42 29.28
N ILE A 12 35.57 19.04 30.45
CA ILE A 12 34.96 20.38 30.59
C ILE A 12 35.99 21.47 30.23
N ARG A 13 37.26 21.27 30.59
CA ARG A 13 38.35 22.21 30.25
C ARG A 13 38.60 22.32 28.74
N ARG A 14 38.47 21.21 28.00
CA ARG A 14 38.64 21.19 26.53
C ARG A 14 37.51 21.86 25.73
N ARG A 15 36.38 22.21 26.36
CA ARG A 15 35.26 22.92 25.69
C ARG A 15 35.36 24.45 25.77
N GLN A 16 36.25 25.01 26.60
CA GLN A 16 36.35 26.47 26.80
C GLN A 16 37.46 27.17 26.00
N THR A 17 38.42 26.44 25.44
CA THR A 17 39.43 27.01 24.53
C THR A 17 39.04 26.70 23.10
N GLY A 18 38.47 27.68 22.42
CA GLY A 18 38.06 27.57 21.03
C GLY A 18 39.25 27.38 20.10
N GLU A 19 39.40 26.16 19.57
CA GLU A 19 40.14 25.90 18.34
C GLU A 19 39.21 25.17 17.36
N ARG A 20 38.96 25.83 16.22
CA ARG A 20 38.15 25.32 15.11
C ARG A 20 38.84 24.10 14.49
N VAL A 21 38.30 22.91 14.74
CA VAL A 21 38.52 21.74 13.89
C VAL A 21 37.28 21.53 13.04
N SER A 22 37.47 21.68 11.73
CA SER A 22 36.47 21.51 10.69
C SER A 22 35.95 20.06 10.64
N GLY A 23 34.84 19.81 11.35
CA GLY A 23 33.62 19.30 10.72
C GLY A 23 33.55 17.84 10.26
N SER A 24 33.96 16.87 11.10
CA SER A 24 33.38 15.51 11.05
C SER A 24 32.46 15.35 12.27
N SER A 25 31.19 15.71 12.09
CA SER A 25 30.13 15.61 13.08
C SER A 25 30.11 14.21 13.72
N GLY A 26 30.08 14.14 15.06
CA GLY A 26 29.90 12.90 15.83
C GLY A 26 28.64 12.12 15.48
N VAL A 27 27.71 12.72 14.71
CA VAL A 27 26.58 12.04 14.08
C VAL A 27 27.05 11.00 13.06
N ALA A 28 28.13 11.24 12.30
CA ALA A 28 28.62 10.30 11.29
C ALA A 28 29.22 9.02 11.89
N SER A 29 29.83 9.11 13.08
CA SER A 29 30.37 7.95 13.82
C SER A 29 29.25 7.15 14.51
N LEU A 30 28.23 7.84 15.02
CA LEU A 30 27.01 7.21 15.57
C LEU A 30 26.15 6.54 14.49
N VAL A 31 26.06 7.12 13.30
CA VAL A 31 25.36 6.52 12.14
C VAL A 31 26.05 5.22 11.71
N ARG A 32 27.38 5.17 11.71
CA ARG A 32 28.14 3.98 11.25
C ARG A 32 28.07 2.79 12.22
N VAL A 33 28.02 3.04 13.54
CA VAL A 33 27.87 1.99 14.57
C VAL A 33 26.41 1.49 14.66
N LEU A 34 25.43 2.33 14.30
CA LEU A 34 24.03 1.93 14.20
C LEU A 34 23.68 1.25 12.86
N ASP A 35 24.48 1.44 11.81
CA ASP A 35 24.27 0.84 10.48
C ASP A 35 24.66 -0.65 10.41
N GLU A 36 25.72 -1.08 11.09
CA GLU A 36 26.25 -2.44 10.91
C GLU A 36 25.52 -3.53 11.72
N THR A 37 24.70 -3.16 12.71
CA THR A 37 24.03 -4.14 13.60
C THR A 37 22.50 -4.08 13.65
N ARG A 38 21.83 -3.18 12.89
CA ARG A 38 20.34 -3.07 12.91
C ARG A 38 19.59 -3.23 11.57
N LEU A 39 20.27 -3.53 10.47
CA LEU A 39 19.66 -3.55 9.12
C LEU A 39 19.12 -4.89 8.57
N LYS A 40 19.00 -5.99 9.35
CA LYS A 40 18.76 -7.33 8.75
C LYS A 40 17.52 -8.16 9.11
N PRO A 41 16.39 -7.59 9.60
CA PRO A 41 15.10 -8.30 9.52
C PRO A 41 14.15 -7.82 8.41
N LYS A 42 13.95 -6.50 8.26
CA LYS A 42 12.96 -5.95 7.31
C LYS A 42 13.44 -5.93 5.86
N ALA A 43 14.70 -5.61 5.62
CA ALA A 43 15.25 -5.56 4.26
C ALA A 43 15.20 -6.95 3.57
N LYS A 44 15.50 -8.01 4.32
CA LYS A 44 15.48 -9.37 3.80
C LYS A 44 14.08 -9.91 3.57
N GLU A 45 13.12 -9.53 4.41
CA GLU A 45 11.69 -9.82 4.18
C GLU A 45 11.18 -9.15 2.90
N GLN A 46 11.53 -7.88 2.66
CA GLN A 46 11.15 -7.19 1.42
C GLN A 46 11.79 -7.84 0.19
N GLU A 47 13.05 -8.23 0.26
CA GLU A 47 13.74 -8.96 -0.81
C GLU A 47 13.03 -10.30 -1.15
N VAL A 48 12.57 -11.03 -0.12
CA VAL A 48 11.76 -12.25 -0.31
C VAL A 48 10.44 -11.92 -1.02
N LEU A 49 9.76 -10.85 -0.61
CA LEU A 49 8.50 -10.43 -1.24
C LEU A 49 8.71 -9.97 -2.69
N ASP A 50 9.83 -9.31 -3.02
CA ASP A 50 10.14 -8.87 -4.39
C ASP A 50 10.26 -10.07 -5.32
N VAL A 51 11.11 -11.02 -4.92
CA VAL A 51 11.29 -12.29 -5.62
C VAL A 51 9.98 -13.04 -5.73
N ALA A 52 9.21 -13.13 -4.64
CA ALA A 52 7.97 -13.88 -4.63
C ALA A 52 6.93 -13.27 -5.57
N THR A 53 6.80 -11.94 -5.61
CA THR A 53 5.87 -11.26 -6.51
C THR A 53 6.18 -11.57 -7.97
N GLU A 54 7.43 -11.36 -8.41
CA GLU A 54 7.79 -11.64 -9.80
C GLU A 54 7.62 -13.13 -10.14
N TYR A 55 7.98 -14.01 -9.20
CA TYR A 55 7.84 -15.44 -9.39
C TYR A 55 6.38 -15.88 -9.52
N PHE A 56 5.47 -15.35 -8.69
CA PHE A 56 4.03 -15.61 -8.81
C PHE A 56 3.45 -15.02 -10.09
N LEU A 57 3.84 -13.82 -10.49
CA LEU A 57 3.39 -13.19 -11.73
C LEU A 57 3.78 -14.02 -12.97
N GLN A 58 4.95 -14.66 -12.95
CA GLN A 58 5.44 -15.48 -14.05
C GLN A 58 4.86 -16.90 -14.09
N HIS A 59 4.69 -17.54 -12.92
CA HIS A 59 4.36 -18.97 -12.84
C HIS A 59 2.91 -19.23 -12.39
N GLY A 60 2.18 -18.17 -12.04
CA GLY A 60 0.91 -18.25 -11.33
C GLY A 60 1.06 -18.83 -9.92
N PHE A 61 -0.02 -18.82 -9.15
CA PHE A 61 0.00 -19.40 -7.80
C PHE A 61 0.25 -20.92 -7.84
N ARG A 62 -0.36 -21.63 -8.80
CA ARG A 62 -0.32 -23.10 -8.89
C ARG A 62 1.04 -23.61 -9.37
N GLY A 63 1.60 -23.00 -10.42
CA GLY A 63 2.92 -23.35 -10.95
C GLY A 63 4.06 -22.95 -10.02
N ALA A 64 3.81 -22.02 -9.08
CA ALA A 64 4.84 -21.58 -8.15
C ALA A 64 5.17 -22.64 -7.06
N SER A 65 6.46 -22.78 -6.79
CA SER A 65 7.03 -23.60 -5.71
C SER A 65 8.09 -22.82 -4.94
N ILE A 66 8.00 -22.81 -3.60
CA ILE A 66 9.02 -22.17 -2.75
C ILE A 66 10.43 -22.73 -3.03
N ASN A 67 10.53 -24.05 -3.28
CA ASN A 67 11.83 -24.66 -3.57
C ASN A 67 12.39 -24.16 -4.91
N ALA A 68 11.56 -24.03 -5.93
CA ALA A 68 12.00 -23.54 -7.24
C ALA A 68 12.32 -22.04 -7.20
N MET A 69 11.51 -21.24 -6.50
CA MET A 69 11.75 -19.83 -6.23
C MET A 69 13.08 -19.59 -5.50
N ALA A 70 13.38 -20.37 -4.47
CA ALA A 70 14.64 -20.30 -3.73
C ALA A 70 15.85 -20.57 -4.66
N ARG A 71 15.74 -21.61 -5.51
CA ARG A 71 16.80 -21.95 -6.47
C ARG A 71 17.00 -20.87 -7.53
N SER A 72 15.94 -20.25 -8.04
CA SER A 72 16.02 -19.25 -9.10
C SER A 72 16.44 -17.86 -8.62
N SER A 73 16.24 -17.54 -7.34
CA SER A 73 16.48 -16.21 -6.78
C SER A 73 17.76 -16.06 -5.96
N GLY A 74 18.40 -17.18 -5.60
CA GLY A 74 19.54 -17.17 -4.69
C GLY A 74 19.16 -16.94 -3.21
N ILE A 75 17.87 -16.75 -2.90
CA ILE A 75 17.38 -16.71 -1.52
C ILE A 75 17.25 -18.15 -1.01
N SER A 76 17.86 -18.46 0.14
CA SER A 76 17.75 -19.81 0.70
C SER A 76 16.33 -20.14 1.12
N LYS A 77 15.96 -21.41 0.99
CA LYS A 77 14.65 -21.94 1.41
C LYS A 77 14.39 -21.60 2.88
N GLU A 78 15.40 -21.78 3.73
CA GLU A 78 15.36 -21.47 5.17
C GLU A 78 15.08 -19.98 5.42
N SER A 79 15.60 -19.09 4.56
CA SER A 79 15.34 -17.65 4.65
C SER A 79 13.88 -17.34 4.33
N ILE A 80 13.28 -18.00 3.34
CA ILE A 80 11.85 -17.81 3.02
C ILE A 80 10.98 -18.33 4.17
N TYR A 81 11.22 -19.57 4.64
CA TYR A 81 10.44 -20.17 5.72
C TYR A 81 10.60 -19.49 7.08
N ARG A 82 11.68 -18.71 7.29
CA ARG A 82 11.83 -17.86 8.46
C ARG A 82 10.70 -16.82 8.58
N TYR A 83 10.22 -16.29 7.45
CA TYR A 83 9.18 -15.26 7.42
C TYR A 83 7.81 -15.81 7.05
N PHE A 84 7.76 -16.81 6.17
CA PHE A 84 6.52 -17.34 5.61
C PHE A 84 6.49 -18.85 5.74
N SER A 85 5.65 -19.33 6.65
CA SER A 85 5.43 -20.74 6.97
C SER A 85 4.87 -21.56 5.80
N SER A 86 4.26 -20.92 4.81
CA SER A 86 3.66 -21.58 3.65
C SER A 86 3.69 -20.71 2.39
N LYS A 87 3.51 -21.34 1.23
CA LYS A 87 3.35 -20.63 -0.07
C LYS A 87 2.16 -19.69 -0.04
N GLN A 88 1.09 -20.11 0.64
CA GLN A 88 -0.12 -19.32 0.81
C GLN A 88 0.15 -18.07 1.66
N GLN A 89 0.81 -18.21 2.81
CA GLN A 89 1.15 -17.07 3.66
C GLN A 89 2.09 -16.09 2.93
N LEU A 90 3.03 -16.60 2.13
CA LEU A 90 3.87 -15.77 1.27
C LEU A 90 3.05 -15.01 0.22
N PHE A 91 2.07 -15.67 -0.39
CA PHE A 91 1.20 -15.03 -1.38
C PHE A 91 0.28 -13.98 -0.75
N GLU A 92 -0.33 -14.27 0.39
CA GLU A 92 -1.11 -13.30 1.17
C GLU A 92 -0.26 -12.08 1.54
N ALA A 93 1.00 -12.28 1.94
CA ALA A 93 1.92 -11.19 2.24
C ALA A 93 2.29 -10.36 0.99
N VAL A 94 2.44 -11.00 -0.18
CA VAL A 94 2.59 -10.30 -1.48
C VAL A 94 1.37 -9.43 -1.76
N ILE A 95 0.16 -9.97 -1.61
CA ILE A 95 -1.09 -9.20 -1.80
C ILE A 95 -1.15 -8.02 -0.82
N GLY A 96 -0.83 -8.27 0.45
CA GLY A 96 -0.77 -7.27 1.51
C GLY A 96 0.21 -6.14 1.21
N ARG A 97 1.37 -6.47 0.64
CA ARG A 97 2.39 -5.47 0.26
C ARG A 97 1.92 -4.62 -0.91
N GLU A 98 1.38 -5.21 -1.97
CA GLU A 98 0.94 -4.43 -3.14
C GLU A 98 -0.23 -3.49 -2.80
N LEU A 99 -1.05 -3.86 -1.81
CA LEU A 99 -2.14 -3.02 -1.31
C LEU A 99 -1.73 -2.09 -0.14
N ILE A 100 -0.46 -2.10 0.30
CA ILE A 100 -0.04 -1.31 1.46
C ILE A 100 -0.01 0.18 1.15
N GLU A 101 0.47 0.55 -0.04
CA GLU A 101 0.51 1.96 -0.47
C GLU A 101 -0.89 2.48 -0.71
N TYR A 102 -1.80 1.64 -1.20
CA TYR A 102 -3.22 1.94 -1.29
C TYR A 102 -3.81 2.31 0.07
N ARG A 103 -3.64 1.43 1.07
CA ARG A 103 -4.14 1.66 2.42
C ARG A 103 -3.51 2.91 3.06
N ARG A 104 -2.20 3.12 2.88
CA ARG A 104 -1.52 4.32 3.41
C ARG A 104 -2.03 5.60 2.75
N SER A 105 -2.21 5.60 1.43
CA SER A 105 -2.74 6.77 0.70
C SER A 105 -4.14 7.12 1.18
N LEU A 106 -5.05 6.14 1.26
CA LEU A 106 -6.41 6.40 1.74
C LEU A 106 -6.45 6.89 3.20
N HIS A 107 -5.70 6.28 4.12
CA HIS A 107 -5.69 6.73 5.52
C HIS A 107 -5.08 8.13 5.70
N ARG A 108 -4.06 8.49 4.92
CA ARG A 108 -3.48 9.85 4.98
C ARG A 108 -4.46 10.92 4.53
N LEU A 109 -5.38 10.56 3.64
CA LEU A 109 -6.36 11.49 3.10
C LEU A 109 -7.56 11.69 4.04
N ASP A 110 -7.88 10.75 4.94
CA ASP A 110 -9.12 10.80 5.74
C ASP A 110 -9.36 12.14 6.45
N SER A 111 -8.36 12.69 7.13
CA SER A 111 -8.51 13.98 7.83
C SER A 111 -8.70 15.16 6.86
N THR A 112 -8.01 15.16 5.72
CA THR A 112 -8.16 16.18 4.68
C THR A 112 -9.52 16.09 4.01
N LEU A 113 -9.95 14.87 3.64
CA LEU A 113 -11.21 14.62 2.94
C LEU A 113 -12.41 15.12 3.76
N ARG A 114 -12.39 14.94 5.09
CA ARG A 114 -13.45 15.43 6.00
C ARG A 114 -13.61 16.95 6.05
N THR A 115 -12.59 17.71 5.64
CA THR A 115 -12.63 19.18 5.62
C THR A 115 -12.93 19.77 4.25
N MET A 116 -13.01 18.92 3.21
CA MET A 116 -13.31 19.36 1.84
C MET A 116 -14.82 19.44 1.62
N GLU A 117 -15.23 20.03 0.50
CA GLU A 117 -16.57 19.81 -0.02
C GLU A 117 -16.71 18.36 -0.53
N LEU A 118 -17.91 17.79 -0.42
CA LEU A 118 -18.17 16.38 -0.74
C LEU A 118 -17.68 15.99 -2.15
N ARG A 119 -17.98 16.80 -3.16
CA ARG A 119 -17.63 16.51 -4.54
C ARG A 119 -16.10 16.42 -4.74
N PRO A 120 -15.30 17.45 -4.38
CA PRO A 120 -13.84 17.34 -4.37
C PRO A 120 -13.29 16.13 -3.58
N ALA A 121 -13.87 15.80 -2.43
CA ALA A 121 -13.45 14.63 -1.64
C ALA A 121 -13.65 13.31 -2.40
N LEU A 122 -14.83 13.14 -3.03
CA LEU A 122 -15.12 11.97 -3.86
C LEU A 122 -14.20 11.88 -5.09
N ILE A 123 -13.87 13.01 -5.73
CA ILE A 123 -12.92 13.04 -6.86
C ILE A 123 -11.53 12.56 -6.42
N MET A 124 -11.03 13.06 -5.29
CA MET A 124 -9.72 12.67 -4.78
C MET A 124 -9.65 11.17 -4.41
N ILE A 125 -10.72 10.63 -3.82
CA ILE A 125 -10.84 9.18 -3.58
C ILE A 125 -10.85 8.41 -4.90
N ALA A 126 -11.65 8.85 -5.88
CA ALA A 126 -11.75 8.21 -7.19
C ALA A 126 -10.39 8.17 -7.90
N GLU A 127 -9.65 9.28 -7.93
CA GLU A 127 -8.31 9.37 -8.53
C GLU A 127 -7.33 8.42 -7.85
N THR A 128 -7.34 8.40 -6.50
CA THR A 128 -6.47 7.53 -5.71
C THR A 128 -6.77 6.06 -5.97
N ILE A 129 -8.04 5.67 -6.01
CA ILE A 129 -8.44 4.29 -6.28
C ILE A 129 -8.07 3.90 -7.71
N LEU A 130 -8.45 4.72 -8.71
CA LEU A 130 -8.18 4.43 -10.12
C LEU A 130 -6.68 4.29 -10.38
N GLY A 131 -5.85 5.22 -9.89
CA GLY A 131 -4.40 5.17 -10.06
C GLY A 131 -3.72 3.92 -9.50
N ILE A 132 -4.42 3.12 -8.71
CA ILE A 132 -3.92 1.86 -8.16
C ILE A 132 -4.55 0.67 -8.89
N ILE A 133 -5.89 0.64 -8.95
CA ILE A 133 -6.61 -0.53 -9.46
C ILE A 133 -6.46 -0.74 -10.96
N THR A 134 -6.00 0.28 -11.70
CA THR A 134 -5.80 0.21 -13.16
C THR A 134 -4.37 -0.08 -13.58
N THR A 135 -3.43 -0.23 -12.65
CA THR A 135 -2.02 -0.55 -12.96
C THR A 135 -1.87 -1.95 -13.52
N ASP A 136 -0.94 -2.16 -14.45
CA ASP A 136 -0.65 -3.50 -15.03
C ASP A 136 -0.36 -4.53 -13.93
N ARG A 137 0.44 -4.12 -12.94
CA ARG A 137 0.85 -4.93 -11.80
C ARG A 137 -0.34 -5.37 -10.93
N THR A 138 -1.23 -4.44 -10.57
CA THR A 138 -2.42 -4.75 -9.74
C THR A 138 -3.39 -5.66 -10.50
N LEU A 139 -3.58 -5.42 -11.80
CA LEU A 139 -4.47 -6.26 -12.62
C LEU A 139 -3.89 -7.67 -12.83
N ALA A 140 -2.59 -7.80 -13.04
CA ALA A 140 -1.93 -9.10 -13.12
C ALA A 140 -2.08 -9.89 -11.81
N LEU A 141 -1.90 -9.24 -10.66
CA LEU A 141 -2.09 -9.89 -9.36
C LEU A 141 -3.56 -10.27 -9.12
N ARG A 142 -4.52 -9.40 -9.45
CA ARG A 142 -5.96 -9.69 -9.36
C ARG A 142 -6.35 -10.92 -10.17
N ARG A 143 -5.80 -11.10 -11.39
CA ARG A 143 -6.02 -12.30 -12.20
C ARG A 143 -5.59 -13.57 -11.46
N LEU A 144 -4.42 -13.56 -10.82
CA LEU A 144 -3.94 -14.70 -10.04
C LEU A 144 -4.82 -14.99 -8.83
N ILE A 145 -5.25 -13.94 -8.12
CA ILE A 145 -6.13 -14.05 -6.96
C ILE A 145 -7.46 -14.68 -7.36
N PHE A 146 -8.07 -14.20 -8.45
CA PHE A 146 -9.38 -14.67 -8.89
C PHE A 146 -9.33 -16.10 -9.45
N ASP A 147 -8.26 -16.46 -10.16
CA ASP A 147 -8.03 -17.84 -10.59
C ASP A 147 -7.91 -18.80 -9.39
N GLU A 148 -7.17 -18.39 -8.35
CA GLU A 148 -6.92 -19.23 -7.18
C GLU A 148 -8.12 -19.29 -6.21
N ALA A 149 -8.94 -18.25 -6.13
CA ALA A 149 -10.02 -18.12 -5.14
C ALA A 149 -11.06 -19.25 -5.19
N THR A 150 -11.24 -19.93 -6.33
CA THR A 150 -12.15 -21.09 -6.42
C THR A 150 -11.61 -22.31 -5.66
N ARG A 151 -10.27 -22.45 -5.59
CA ARG A 151 -9.59 -23.59 -4.98
C ARG A 151 -9.13 -23.31 -3.55
N SER A 152 -8.66 -22.09 -3.33
CA SER A 152 -8.21 -21.56 -2.05
C SER A 152 -9.01 -20.29 -1.73
N PRO A 153 -10.27 -20.41 -1.28
CA PRO A 153 -11.16 -19.27 -1.04
C PRO A 153 -10.61 -18.25 -0.04
N GLU A 154 -9.72 -18.67 0.85
CA GLU A 154 -9.02 -17.81 1.80
C GLU A 154 -8.15 -16.75 1.15
N VAL A 155 -7.55 -17.02 -0.01
CA VAL A 155 -6.80 -16.04 -0.81
C VAL A 155 -7.73 -14.92 -1.29
N GLY A 156 -8.89 -15.29 -1.84
CA GLY A 156 -9.91 -14.34 -2.28
C GLY A 156 -10.51 -13.54 -1.11
N ARG A 157 -10.80 -14.20 0.01
CA ARG A 157 -11.28 -13.53 1.24
C ARG A 157 -10.26 -12.57 1.81
N HIS A 158 -8.99 -12.94 1.83
CA HIS A 158 -7.91 -12.07 2.29
C HIS A 158 -7.87 -10.82 1.41
N TYR A 159 -7.76 -10.99 0.09
CA TYR A 159 -7.79 -9.88 -0.87
C TYR A 159 -9.01 -8.97 -0.70
N TYR A 160 -10.23 -9.55 -0.58
CA TYR A 160 -11.45 -8.77 -0.38
C TYR A 160 -11.38 -7.90 0.87
N LYS A 161 -10.91 -8.48 1.98
CA LYS A 161 -10.77 -7.79 3.28
C LYS A 161 -9.77 -6.64 3.23
N ILE A 162 -8.62 -6.82 2.58
CA ILE A 162 -7.53 -5.83 2.61
C ILE A 162 -7.54 -4.85 1.44
N GLY A 163 -8.39 -5.08 0.44
CA GLY A 163 -8.58 -4.20 -0.72
C GLY A 163 -9.99 -3.60 -0.75
N PRO A 164 -10.96 -4.23 -1.45
CA PRO A 164 -12.31 -3.70 -1.61
C PRO A 164 -13.01 -3.25 -0.32
N ALA A 165 -12.95 -4.02 0.76
CA ALA A 165 -13.61 -3.66 2.02
C ALA A 165 -13.05 -2.36 2.62
N GLN A 166 -11.73 -2.14 2.52
CA GLN A 166 -11.08 -0.90 2.98
C GLN A 166 -11.46 0.30 2.11
N ALA A 167 -11.71 0.09 0.81
CA ALA A 167 -12.24 1.12 -0.08
C ALA A 167 -13.60 1.62 0.42
N TYR A 168 -14.48 0.68 0.79
CA TYR A 168 -15.81 1.01 1.30
C TYR A 168 -15.72 1.83 2.58
N GLU A 169 -14.92 1.39 3.56
CA GLU A 169 -14.75 2.10 4.84
C GLU A 169 -14.36 3.59 4.65
N VAL A 170 -13.48 3.90 3.68
CA VAL A 170 -13.06 5.28 3.42
C VAL A 170 -14.16 6.10 2.74
N ILE A 171 -14.92 5.50 1.81
CA ILE A 171 -16.03 6.19 1.15
C ILE A 171 -17.19 6.40 2.14
N GLU A 172 -17.48 5.41 2.97
CA GLU A 172 -18.47 5.49 4.05
C GLU A 172 -18.11 6.63 5.01
N SER A 173 -16.87 6.68 5.48
CA SER A 173 -16.32 7.76 6.33
C SER A 173 -16.54 9.16 5.73
N VAL A 174 -16.28 9.31 4.43
CA VAL A 174 -16.51 10.58 3.72
C VAL A 174 -18.00 10.88 3.64
N LEU A 175 -18.84 9.95 3.22
CA LEU A 175 -20.28 10.18 3.12
C LEU A 175 -20.90 10.54 4.48
N GLU A 176 -20.49 9.87 5.56
CA GLU A 176 -20.93 10.17 6.93
C GLU A 176 -20.57 11.59 7.38
N SER A 177 -19.42 12.10 6.95
CA SER A 177 -18.89 13.39 7.38
C SER A 177 -19.45 14.58 6.60
N HIS A 178 -20.15 14.34 5.50
CA HIS A 178 -20.63 15.39 4.60
C HIS A 178 -22.16 15.36 4.47
N PRO A 179 -22.86 16.47 4.76
CA PRO A 179 -24.30 16.54 4.58
C PRO A 179 -24.73 16.26 3.14
N HIS A 180 -25.53 15.22 2.95
CA HIS A 180 -26.12 14.84 1.68
C HIS A 180 -27.48 14.19 1.91
N GLU A 181 -28.31 14.15 0.87
CA GLU A 181 -29.58 13.44 0.87
C GLU A 181 -29.57 12.37 -0.20
N SER A 182 -30.11 11.19 0.12
CA SER A 182 -30.13 10.01 -0.74
C SER A 182 -31.28 9.10 -0.32
N ASP A 183 -31.83 8.34 -1.27
CA ASP A 183 -32.79 7.26 -0.98
C ASP A 183 -32.08 5.94 -0.61
N PHE A 184 -30.77 5.87 -0.77
CA PHE A 184 -29.91 4.75 -0.38
C PHE A 184 -29.14 5.04 0.90
N ASP A 185 -28.91 4.00 1.71
CA ASP A 185 -28.02 4.07 2.86
C ASP A 185 -26.54 4.23 2.47
N ILE A 186 -25.73 4.70 3.41
CA ILE A 186 -24.29 4.97 3.19
C ILE A 186 -23.51 3.73 2.73
N PRO A 187 -23.68 2.53 3.34
CA PRO A 187 -23.00 1.33 2.86
C PRO A 187 -23.37 0.95 1.41
N THR A 188 -24.61 1.19 0.99
CA THR A 188 -25.04 0.96 -0.40
C THR A 188 -24.42 1.99 -1.34
N LEU A 189 -24.41 3.27 -0.94
CA LEU A 189 -23.75 4.33 -1.69
C LEU A 189 -22.26 4.06 -1.93
N ALA A 190 -21.53 3.63 -0.89
CA ALA A 190 -20.10 3.30 -1.02
C ALA A 190 -19.84 2.15 -1.99
N ARG A 191 -20.71 1.13 -1.98
CA ARG A 191 -20.66 0.02 -2.95
C ARG A 191 -20.98 0.48 -4.37
N HIS A 192 -22.02 1.30 -4.57
CA HIS A 192 -22.35 1.86 -5.88
C HIS A 192 -21.20 2.71 -6.43
N PHE A 193 -20.62 3.59 -5.62
CA PHE A 193 -19.47 4.41 -6.00
C PHE A 193 -18.29 3.56 -6.47
N THR A 194 -17.92 2.55 -5.68
CA THR A 194 -16.81 1.64 -6.02
C THR A 194 -17.12 0.75 -7.24
N GLY A 195 -18.38 0.35 -7.40
CA GLY A 195 -18.86 -0.41 -8.55
C GLY A 195 -18.70 0.36 -9.85
N LEU A 196 -19.12 1.63 -9.84
CA LEU A 196 -18.89 2.55 -10.97
C LEU A 196 -17.39 2.70 -11.26
N LEU A 197 -16.55 2.85 -10.23
CA LEU A 197 -15.10 3.04 -10.38
C LEU A 197 -14.44 1.85 -11.06
N SER A 198 -14.87 0.66 -10.66
CA SER A 198 -14.24 -0.58 -11.08
C SER A 198 -14.71 -0.99 -12.47
N TRP A 199 -16.01 -0.88 -12.78
CA TRP A 199 -16.59 -1.59 -13.92
C TRP A 199 -16.03 -1.17 -15.28
N ARG A 200 -16.08 0.13 -15.63
CA ARG A 200 -15.71 0.55 -17.00
C ARG A 200 -14.23 0.36 -17.30
N VAL A 201 -13.36 0.96 -16.49
CA VAL A 201 -11.93 1.03 -16.81
C VAL A 201 -11.24 -0.30 -16.58
N THR A 202 -11.55 -0.99 -15.47
CA THR A 202 -10.83 -2.22 -15.14
C THR A 202 -11.26 -3.40 -16.02
N LEU A 203 -12.50 -3.44 -16.51
CA LEU A 203 -12.95 -4.47 -17.44
C LEU A 203 -12.24 -4.33 -18.80
N GLU A 204 -12.25 -3.12 -19.38
CA GLU A 204 -11.55 -2.84 -20.64
C GLU A 204 -10.06 -3.21 -20.54
N ARG A 205 -9.40 -2.89 -19.42
CA ARG A 205 -8.00 -3.26 -19.17
C ARG A 205 -7.81 -4.78 -19.05
N GLN A 206 -8.68 -5.45 -18.30
CA GLN A 206 -8.59 -6.90 -18.09
C GLN A 206 -8.75 -7.67 -19.40
N CYS A 207 -9.63 -7.20 -20.28
CA CYS A 207 -9.85 -7.72 -21.63
C CYS A 207 -8.84 -7.21 -22.67
N ALA A 208 -7.80 -6.47 -22.27
CA ALA A 208 -6.81 -5.88 -23.15
C ALA A 208 -7.37 -4.98 -24.28
N VAL A 209 -8.57 -4.41 -24.07
CA VAL A 209 -9.18 -3.42 -24.96
C VAL A 209 -8.47 -2.07 -24.84
N ARG A 210 -7.81 -1.81 -23.70
CA ARG A 210 -7.05 -0.58 -23.43
C ARG A 210 -5.75 -0.81 -22.64
N GLY A 211 -4.80 0.09 -22.83
CA GLY A 211 -3.59 0.21 -22.01
C GLY A 211 -3.83 0.94 -20.69
N GLU A 212 -2.78 1.08 -19.89
CA GLU A 212 -2.80 1.74 -18.59
C GLU A 212 -3.19 3.21 -18.75
N PRO A 213 -4.18 3.73 -17.99
CA PRO A 213 -4.58 5.11 -18.15
C PRO A 213 -3.49 6.08 -17.72
N THR A 214 -3.37 7.20 -18.42
CA THR A 214 -2.52 8.31 -17.97
C THR A 214 -3.13 9.00 -16.74
N GLN A 215 -2.32 9.80 -16.03
CA GLN A 215 -2.84 10.60 -14.91
C GLN A 215 -3.94 11.57 -15.35
N GLU A 216 -3.84 12.13 -16.55
CA GLU A 216 -4.86 13.02 -17.12
C GLU A 216 -6.16 12.26 -17.43
N GLU A 217 -6.06 11.03 -17.92
CA GLU A 217 -7.22 10.18 -18.12
C GLU A 217 -7.86 9.78 -16.79
N ILE A 218 -7.07 9.44 -15.77
CA ILE A 218 -7.56 9.15 -14.41
C ILE A 218 -8.34 10.35 -13.86
N ALA A 219 -7.79 11.57 -13.95
CA ALA A 219 -8.47 12.78 -13.49
C ALA A 219 -9.80 13.00 -14.22
N ARG A 220 -9.80 12.89 -15.55
CA ARG A 220 -11.02 13.03 -16.37
C ARG A 220 -12.08 12.00 -16.03
N LEU A 221 -11.68 10.73 -15.90
CA LEU A 221 -12.57 9.61 -15.56
C LEU A 221 -13.15 9.78 -14.16
N SER A 222 -12.34 10.23 -13.20
CA SER A 222 -12.75 10.46 -11.82
C SER A 222 -13.83 11.53 -11.73
N VAL A 223 -13.63 12.68 -12.40
CA VAL A 223 -14.63 13.75 -12.46
C VAL A 223 -15.94 13.26 -13.04
N ALA A 224 -15.91 12.63 -14.22
CA ALA A 224 -17.10 12.17 -14.91
C ALA A 224 -17.90 11.15 -14.06
N LEU A 225 -17.19 10.21 -13.43
CA LEU A 225 -17.80 9.21 -12.58
C LEU A 225 -18.43 9.78 -11.32
N VAL A 226 -17.76 10.72 -10.67
CA VAL A 226 -18.30 11.39 -9.48
C VAL A 226 -19.56 12.17 -9.84
N ASP A 227 -19.54 12.87 -10.97
CA ASP A 227 -20.71 13.61 -11.45
C ASP A 227 -21.88 12.68 -11.77
N ASP A 228 -21.63 11.54 -12.41
CA ASP A 228 -22.64 10.51 -12.66
C ASP A 228 -23.19 9.91 -11.36
N PHE A 229 -22.30 9.61 -10.40
CA PHE A 229 -22.70 9.10 -9.09
C PHE A 229 -23.58 10.09 -8.33
N MET A 230 -23.15 11.34 -8.22
CA MET A 230 -23.90 12.37 -7.50
C MET A 230 -25.26 12.61 -8.17
N LYS A 231 -25.32 12.64 -9.50
CA LYS A 231 -26.57 12.81 -10.24
C LYS A 231 -27.54 11.63 -10.06
N ALA A 232 -27.02 10.40 -9.99
CA ALA A 232 -27.83 9.20 -9.93
C ALA A 232 -28.29 8.85 -8.50
N PHE A 233 -27.49 9.16 -7.48
CA PHE A 233 -27.68 8.65 -6.13
C PHE A 233 -27.89 9.72 -5.06
N LEU A 234 -27.57 10.99 -5.34
CA LEU A 234 -27.79 12.09 -4.39
C LEU A 234 -28.92 13.01 -4.86
N LYS A 235 -29.74 13.49 -3.93
CA LYS A 235 -30.80 14.46 -4.22
C LYS A 235 -30.17 15.83 -4.51
N ARG A 236 -30.70 16.51 -5.53
CA ARG A 236 -30.35 17.90 -5.80
C ARG A 236 -30.96 18.75 -4.67
N LYS A 237 -30.13 19.60 -4.06
CA LYS A 237 -30.63 20.71 -3.24
C LYS A 237 -31.45 21.68 -4.10
#